data_AF-A0A645EF58-F1
#
_entry.id   AF-A0A645EF58-F1
#
_cell.length_a   1.000
_cell.length_b   1.000
_cell.length_c   1.000
_cell.angle_alpha   90.00
_cell.angle_beta   90.00
_cell.angle_gamma   90.00
#
_symmetry.space_group_name_H-M   'P 1'
#
loop_
_entity.id
_entity.type
_entity.pdbx_description
1 polymer ?
#
loop_
_entity_poly.entity_id
_entity_poly.type
_entity_poly.pdbx_seq_one_letter_code
_entity_poly.pdbx_strand_id
1 'polypeptide(L)'
;MLVINKNISVSGPEMRMGLGSTELKSMLLDKVAVEGDNVVFTGKGYGHGVGMSQWGANKLATMGKKPEEIIGQYFKGVTLEKRWN
;
A
#
# COMPACT_ATOMS: atom_id res chain seq x y z
N MET A 1 12.33 -10.04 5.08
CA MET A 1 12.54 -9.95 6.54
C MET A 1 13.56 -8.88 6.81
N LEU A 2 13.30 -8.01 7.79
CA LEU A 2 14.17 -6.91 8.21
C LEU A 2 14.80 -7.32 9.56
N VAL A 3 16.11 -7.13 9.70
CA VAL A 3 16.84 -7.55 10.89
C VAL A 3 17.24 -6.34 11.71
N ILE A 4 16.79 -6.30 12.96
CA ILE A 4 17.10 -5.26 13.95
C ILE A 4 18.14 -5.83 14.93
N ASN A 5 19.18 -5.05 15.24
CA ASN A 5 20.25 -5.44 16.18
C ASN A 5 20.91 -6.79 15.88
N LYS A 6 20.90 -7.21 14.61
CA LYS A 6 21.46 -8.48 14.09
C LYS A 6 20.81 -9.77 14.62
N ASN A 7 19.76 -9.69 15.45
CA ASN A 7 19.14 -10.87 16.07
C ASN A 7 17.60 -10.87 16.08
N ILE A 8 16.95 -9.72 15.89
CA ILE A 8 15.50 -9.61 15.85
C ILE A 8 15.07 -9.54 14.39
N SER A 9 14.27 -10.52 13.94
CA SER A 9 13.72 -10.54 12.58
C SER A 9 12.26 -10.08 12.61
N VAL A 10 11.92 -9.10 11.79
CA VAL A 10 10.57 -8.53 11.69
C VAL A 10 10.13 -8.51 10.23
N SER A 11 8.85 -8.76 9.97
CA SER A 11 8.30 -8.61 8.63
C SER A 11 8.16 -7.13 8.23
N GLY A 12 8.09 -6.84 6.93
CA GLY A 12 7.86 -5.47 6.46
C GLY A 12 6.56 -4.85 7.02
N PRO A 13 5.41 -5.54 6.98
CA PRO A 13 4.17 -5.04 7.55
C PRO A 13 4.27 -4.74 9.05
N GLU A 14 4.88 -5.64 9.83
CA GLU A 14 5.06 -5.43 11.28
C GLU A 14 5.95 -4.22 11.56
N MET A 15 7.06 -4.06 10.84
CA MET A 15 7.93 -2.89 10.99
C MET A 15 7.18 -1.60 10.64
N ARG A 16 6.41 -1.59 9.55
CA ARG A 16 5.58 -0.46 9.16
C ARG A 16 4.56 -0.08 10.24
N MET A 17 3.93 -1.08 10.85
CA MET A 17 2.97 -0.83 11.94
C MET A 17 3.69 -0.33 13.19
N GLY A 18 4.84 -0.91 13.54
CA GLY A 18 5.63 -0.52 14.71
C GLY A 18 6.22 0.88 14.63
N LEU A 19 6.61 1.33 13.43
CA LEU A 19 7.11 2.69 13.19
C LEU A 19 5.99 3.74 13.01
N GLY A 20 4.73 3.30 12.98
CA GLY A 20 3.60 4.16 12.64
C GLY A 20 3.32 4.17 11.14
N SER A 21 2.13 3.70 10.78
CA SER A 21 1.73 3.53 9.37
C SER A 21 1.52 4.82 8.58
N THR A 22 1.51 5.98 9.28
CA THR A 22 1.45 7.34 8.73
C THR A 22 2.83 7.91 8.47
N GLU A 23 3.83 7.49 9.25
CA GLU A 23 5.23 7.89 9.12
C GLU A 23 5.91 7.05 8.02
N LEU A 24 5.86 5.72 8.14
CA LEU A 24 6.23 4.80 7.08
C LEU A 24 5.02 4.42 6.23
N LYS A 25 4.68 5.30 5.29
CA LYS A 25 3.42 5.24 4.52
C LYS A 25 3.23 3.93 3.74
N SER A 26 4.29 3.34 3.23
CA SER A 26 4.27 2.07 2.49
C SER A 26 5.58 1.30 2.68
N MET A 27 5.59 0.03 2.26
CA MET A 27 6.81 -0.78 2.14
C MET A 27 7.39 -0.78 0.71
N LEU A 28 6.87 0.07 -0.18
CA LEU A 28 7.41 0.25 -1.52
C LEU A 28 8.52 1.31 -1.46
N LEU A 29 9.72 0.85 -1.10
CA LEU A 29 10.88 1.68 -0.82
C LEU A 29 11.87 1.64 -1.99
N ASP A 30 12.37 2.82 -2.37
CA ASP A 30 13.43 2.99 -3.37
C ASP A 30 14.82 3.08 -2.70
N LYS A 31 14.91 3.70 -1.51
CA LYS A 31 16.17 3.91 -0.77
C LYS A 31 15.93 3.90 0.74
N VAL A 32 16.90 3.32 1.47
CA VAL A 32 17.02 3.43 2.92
C VAL A 32 18.45 3.86 3.23
N ALA A 33 18.63 4.92 4.01
CA ALA A 33 19.95 5.45 4.36
C ALA A 33 20.02 5.89 5.82
N VAL A 34 21.22 5.87 6.39
CA VAL A 34 21.52 6.45 7.69
C VAL A 34 22.11 7.83 7.44
N GLU A 35 21.49 8.85 8.02
CA GLU A 35 21.88 10.26 7.89
C GLU A 35 22.00 10.87 9.28
N GLY A 36 23.23 10.88 9.81
CA GLY A 36 23.50 11.22 11.21
C GLY A 36 22.83 10.24 12.16
N ASP A 37 21.99 10.76 13.06
CA ASP A 37 21.23 9.97 14.04
C ASP A 37 19.88 9.45 13.48
N ASN A 38 19.58 9.72 12.20
CA ASN A 38 18.31 9.36 11.59
C ASN A 38 18.45 8.21 10.59
N VAL A 39 17.38 7.42 10.46
CA VAL A 39 17.19 6.50 9.34
C VAL A 39 16.14 7.10 8.40
N VAL A 40 16.56 7.37 7.17
CA VAL A 40 15.73 8.01 6.14
C VAL A 40 15.23 6.95 5.16
N PHE A 41 13.91 6.83 5.07
CA PHE A 41 13.22 5.97 4.11
C PHE A 41 12.68 6.82 2.96
N THR A 42 13.02 6.46 1.73
CA THR A 42 12.47 7.08 0.51
C THR A 42 11.74 6.03 -0.30
N GLY A 43 10.52 6.35 -0.76
CA GLY A 43 9.69 5.41 -1.47
C GLY A 43 8.40 6.04 -1.99
N LYS A 44 7.45 5.19 -2.37
CA LYS A 44 6.23 5.59 -3.09
C LYS A 44 4.99 4.96 -2.49
N GLY A 45 3.84 5.60 -2.73
CA GLY A 45 2.54 5.06 -2.38
C GLY A 45 2.19 5.16 -0.89
N TYR A 46 0.98 4.71 -0.57
CA TYR A 46 0.42 4.74 0.78
C TYR A 46 -0.43 3.49 0.98
N GLY A 47 -0.20 2.77 2.08
CA GLY A 47 -0.93 1.55 2.42
C GLY A 47 -0.17 0.28 2.05
N HIS A 48 -0.87 -0.85 2.10
CA HIS A 48 -0.28 -2.17 1.87
C HIS A 48 -0.18 -2.55 0.39
N GLY A 49 -0.82 -1.80 -0.52
CA GLY A 49 -0.66 -1.97 -1.97
C GLY A 49 -1.34 -3.20 -2.57
N VAL A 50 -2.33 -3.79 -1.89
CA VAL A 50 -3.07 -4.97 -2.37
C VAL A 50 -4.53 -4.60 -2.62
N GLY A 51 -5.12 -5.14 -3.69
CA GLY A 51 -6.50 -4.88 -4.07
C GLY A 51 -6.64 -3.56 -4.83
N MET A 52 -7.57 -2.71 -4.40
CA MET A 52 -7.92 -1.49 -5.10
C MET A 52 -7.18 -0.26 -4.59
N SER A 53 -6.49 0.44 -5.50
CA SER A 53 -5.98 1.80 -5.22
C SER A 53 -7.14 2.78 -5.21
N GLN A 54 -7.41 3.41 -4.07
CA GLN A 54 -8.46 4.42 -3.93
C GLN A 54 -8.25 5.60 -4.90
N TRP A 55 -7.02 6.11 -4.99
CA TRP A 55 -6.67 7.19 -5.91
C TRP A 55 -6.78 6.78 -7.38
N GLY A 56 -6.41 5.54 -7.70
CA GLY A 56 -6.57 5.02 -9.05
C GLY A 56 -8.04 4.83 -9.42
N ALA A 57 -8.88 4.34 -8.50
CA ALA A 57 -10.33 4.25 -8.68
C ALA A 57 -10.96 5.63 -8.89
N ASN A 58 -10.58 6.63 -8.09
CA ASN A 58 -11.01 8.01 -8.27
C ASN A 58 -10.64 8.56 -9.66
N LYS A 59 -9.40 8.34 -10.11
CA LYS A 59 -8.97 8.74 -11.46
C LYS A 59 -9.85 8.11 -12.56
N LEU A 60 -10.12 6.80 -12.47
CA LEU A 60 -10.97 6.13 -13.45
C LEU A 60 -12.42 6.67 -13.42
N ALA A 61 -12.96 6.94 -12.23
CA ALA A 61 -14.27 7.56 -12.09
C ALA A 61 -14.31 8.97 -12.71
N THR A 62 -13.27 9.79 -12.52
CA THR A 62 -13.16 11.11 -13.17
C THR A 62 -13.04 11.03 -14.69
N MET A 63 -12.62 9.88 -15.24
CA MET A 63 -12.62 9.58 -16.67
C MET A 63 -13.95 8.99 -17.17
N GLY A 64 -14.98 8.94 -16.33
CA GLY A 64 -16.32 8.45 -16.68
C GLY A 64 -16.47 6.92 -16.62
N LYS A 65 -15.51 6.19 -16.05
CA LYS A 65 -15.63 4.73 -15.88
C LYS A 65 -16.68 4.39 -14.84
N LYS A 66 -17.49 3.37 -15.14
CA LYS A 66 -18.51 2.86 -14.21
C LYS A 66 -17.87 2.02 -13.09
N PRO A 67 -18.53 1.88 -11.92
CA PRO A 67 -18.00 1.08 -10.81
C PRO A 67 -17.60 -0.34 -11.21
N GLU A 68 -18.36 -0.99 -12.10
CA GLU A 68 -18.11 -2.34 -12.58
C GLU A 68 -16.79 -2.43 -13.37
N GLU A 69 -16.55 -1.43 -14.23
CA GLU A 69 -15.30 -1.32 -14.99
C GLU A 69 -14.10 -1.08 -14.06
N ILE A 70 -14.28 -0.23 -13.05
CA ILE A 70 -13.24 0.11 -12.06
C ILE A 70 -12.85 -1.14 -11.26
N ILE A 71 -13.84 -1.84 -10.69
CA ILE A 71 -13.60 -3.06 -9.92
C ILE A 71 -12.94 -4.13 -10.77
N GLY A 72 -13.36 -4.27 -12.03
CA GLY A 72 -12.75 -5.20 -12.99
C GLY A 72 -11.27 -4.93 -13.30
N GLN A 73 -10.78 -3.70 -13.14
CA GLN A 73 -9.35 -3.40 -13.27
C GLN A 73 -8.51 -3.96 -12.11
N TYR A 74 -9.06 -3.95 -10.89
CA TYR A 74 -8.32 -4.32 -9.68
C TYR A 74 -8.51 -5.79 -9.28
N PHE A 75 -9.67 -6.36 -9.56
CA PHE A 75 -10.02 -7.72 -9.16
C PHE A 75 -10.47 -8.51 -10.38
N LYS A 76 -9.59 -9.41 -10.86
CA LYS A 76 -9.87 -10.24 -12.03
C LYS A 76 -10.80 -11.39 -11.67
N GLY A 77 -11.78 -11.67 -12.53
CA GLY A 77 -12.67 -12.82 -12.39
C GLY A 77 -13.68 -12.71 -11.25
N VAL A 78 -13.99 -11.49 -10.78
CA VAL A 78 -15.03 -11.28 -9.76
C VAL A 78 -16.40 -11.12 -10.38
N THR A 79 -17.42 -11.57 -9.66
CA THR A 79 -18.84 -11.37 -10.01
C THR A 79 -19.41 -10.29 -9.12
N LEU A 80 -20.18 -9.37 -9.73
CA LEU A 80 -20.90 -8.33 -8.99
C LEU A 80 -22.33 -8.79 -8.73
N GLU A 81 -22.75 -8.70 -7.47
CA GLU A 81 -24.04 -9.19 -7.00
C GLU A 81 -24.82 -8.04 -6.34
N LYS A 82 -26.07 -7.82 -6.78
CA LYS A 82 -26.99 -6.91 -6.11
C LYS A 82 -27.65 -7.67 -4.95
N ARG A 83 -27.18 -7.41 -3.71
CA ARG A 83 -27.70 -8.12 -2.52
C ARG A 83 -29.00 -7.58 -1.95
N TRP A 84 -29.36 -6.34 -2.25
CA TRP A 84 -30.52 -5.66 -1.67
C TRP A 84 -31.20 -4.77 -2.72
N ASN A 85 -32.52 -4.60 -2.58
CA ASN A 85 -33.34 -3.71 -3.41
C ASN A 85 -33.66 -2.41 -2.66
#